data_AF-A0A662IUX0-F1
#
_entry.id   AF-A0A662IUX0-F1
#
_cell.length_a   1.000
_cell.length_b   1.000
_cell.length_c   1.000
_cell.angle_alpha   90.00
_cell.angle_beta   90.00
_cell.angle_gamma   90.00
#
_symmetry.space_group_name_H-M   'P 1'
#
loop_
_entity.id
_entity.type
_entity.pdbx_description
1 polymer ?
#
loop_
_entity_poly.entity_id
_entity_poly.type
_entity_poly.pdbx_seq_one_letter_code
_entity_poly.pdbx_strand_id
1 'polypeptide(L)'
;MGALSERPSTELSAIGENFLLYRWQGVVLGKELSFIIDRCVGCGLCVKACPTNAISLGPVQDVASGKLEAPLIMIDESKCVVCPLCSSICPTHALKVNIHHEGEYPKVKGSISVDREKCLPCHLCERLCPRSAIKAKVEVAKKEDLVKYETEERYAEGRISVDLEKCCFCGLCEDLCEALRIEWTRPEAPSFRPGLAVLVNEELCDYCGLCEEVCPTEAIKVECVKAAPRNVEKPRIAGSIEVDEDLCVYCGLCASVCPVDAISCERPFEGEVVMVNPDKCDPSGCKCCINICPTNAIYVSKSTGPDKVSAAGEACIYCGACEEACPEDALKVRRKHVRIEGGGSPWTVGFERFFKKVLEGYREPKGALYARRIELPLERYVPPPPRPMPPTPSGFEEVKRRAREVIKSFTSPKARILFERGDLERLRKELFPGG
;
A
#
# COMPACT_ATOMS: atom_id res chain seq x y z
N MET A 1 23.68 35.08 -10.66
CA MET A 1 22.61 34.07 -10.70
C MET A 1 21.60 34.43 -9.63
N GLY A 2 20.46 34.98 -10.04
CA GLY A 2 19.39 35.35 -9.10
C GLY A 2 18.86 34.10 -8.43
N ALA A 3 18.63 34.18 -7.12
CA ALA A 3 18.00 33.11 -6.36
C ALA A 3 16.61 32.86 -6.96
N LEU A 4 16.45 31.73 -7.65
CA LEU A 4 15.17 31.18 -8.04
C LEU A 4 14.44 30.79 -6.75
N SER A 5 13.70 31.72 -6.15
CA SER A 5 12.67 31.37 -5.19
C SER A 5 11.48 30.82 -5.98
N GLU A 6 11.59 29.58 -6.44
CA GLU A 6 10.46 28.91 -7.09
C GLU A 6 9.37 28.72 -6.05
N ARG A 7 8.28 29.48 -6.19
CA ARG A 7 7.05 29.24 -5.45
C ARG A 7 6.17 28.39 -6.35
N PRO A 8 6.05 27.09 -6.08
CA PRO A 8 5.15 26.26 -6.87
C PRO A 8 3.72 26.70 -6.68
N SER A 9 2.94 26.72 -7.75
CA SER A 9 1.47 26.77 -7.67
C SER A 9 0.95 25.33 -7.61
N THR A 10 0.05 25.10 -6.64
CA THR A 10 -0.74 23.87 -6.57
C THR A 10 -2.11 24.14 -7.15
N GLU A 11 -2.51 23.40 -8.18
CA GLU A 11 -3.89 23.41 -8.69
C GLU A 11 -4.54 22.07 -8.34
N LEU A 12 -5.72 22.14 -7.70
CA LEU A 12 -6.60 21.00 -7.48
C LEU A 12 -7.75 21.07 -8.50
N SER A 13 -7.93 20.02 -9.28
CA SER A 13 -9.11 19.86 -10.13
C SER A 13 -9.74 18.50 -9.92
N ALA A 14 -11.07 18.49 -9.74
CA ALA A 14 -11.86 17.28 -9.82
C ALA A 14 -12.16 17.00 -11.30
N ILE A 15 -11.68 15.88 -11.83
CA ILE A 15 -11.96 15.45 -13.21
C ILE A 15 -12.95 14.30 -13.12
N GLY A 16 -14.25 14.61 -13.16
CA GLY A 16 -15.32 13.65 -12.84
C GLY A 16 -15.52 13.48 -11.33
N GLU A 17 -16.29 12.48 -10.92
CA GLU A 17 -16.71 12.31 -9.52
C GLU A 17 -15.59 11.76 -8.60
N ASN A 18 -14.63 10.99 -9.14
CA ASN A 18 -13.72 10.16 -8.33
C ASN A 18 -12.21 10.38 -8.56
N PHE A 19 -11.83 11.49 -9.20
CA PHE A 19 -10.43 11.82 -9.48
C PHE A 19 -10.05 13.17 -8.91
N LEU A 20 -8.95 13.21 -8.16
CA LEU A 20 -8.31 14.44 -7.71
C LEU A 20 -6.98 14.60 -8.43
N LEU A 21 -6.84 15.70 -9.17
CA LEU A 21 -5.61 16.05 -9.84
C LEU A 21 -4.91 17.17 -9.09
N TYR A 22 -3.68 16.89 -8.62
CA TYR A 22 -2.79 17.86 -8.02
C TYR A 22 -1.69 18.19 -9.03
N ARG A 23 -1.63 19.44 -9.48
CA ARG A 23 -0.54 19.92 -10.33
C ARG A 23 0.41 20.75 -9.50
N TRP A 24 1.69 20.43 -9.57
CA TRP A 24 2.76 21.23 -8.99
C TRP A 24 3.58 21.80 -10.13
N GLN A 25 3.38 23.08 -10.40
CA GLN A 25 4.04 23.77 -11.50
C GLN A 25 5.33 24.43 -10.99
N GLY A 26 6.46 23.76 -11.23
CA GLY A 26 7.77 24.39 -11.24
C GLY A 26 8.17 24.72 -12.68
N VAL A 27 8.99 25.75 -12.89
CA VAL A 27 9.33 26.29 -14.22
C VAL A 27 9.96 25.25 -15.16
N VAL A 28 10.64 24.24 -14.60
CA VAL A 28 11.45 23.27 -15.37
C VAL A 28 10.83 21.87 -15.46
N LEU A 29 10.21 21.36 -14.40
CA LEU A 29 9.90 19.93 -14.28
C LEU A 29 8.43 19.56 -14.41
N GLY A 30 7.49 20.52 -14.27
CA GLY A 30 6.04 20.31 -14.32
C GLY A 30 5.57 18.96 -13.77
N LYS A 31 5.33 18.85 -12.46
CA LYS A 31 4.97 17.56 -11.86
C LYS A 31 3.47 17.46 -11.67
N GLU A 32 2.93 16.29 -11.96
CA GLU A 32 1.51 16.01 -11.78
C GLU A 32 1.33 14.78 -10.90
N LEU A 33 0.47 14.88 -9.89
CA LEU A 33 0.01 13.78 -9.07
C LEU A 33 -1.49 13.60 -9.27
N SER A 34 -1.88 12.47 -9.85
CA SER A 34 -3.26 12.06 -9.97
C SER A 34 -3.60 11.08 -8.84
N PHE A 35 -4.67 11.36 -8.10
CA PHE A 35 -5.23 10.48 -7.09
C PHE A 35 -6.60 9.96 -7.54
N ILE A 36 -6.71 8.65 -7.72
CA ILE A 36 -7.91 7.93 -8.13
C ILE A 36 -8.56 7.35 -6.87
N ILE A 37 -9.65 7.97 -6.42
CA ILE A 37 -10.27 7.68 -5.12
C ILE A 37 -10.77 6.23 -5.07
N ASP A 38 -11.44 5.75 -6.12
CA ASP A 38 -12.03 4.40 -6.21
C ASP A 38 -11.03 3.25 -6.16
N ARG A 39 -9.75 3.54 -6.44
CA ARG A 39 -8.68 2.55 -6.36
C ARG A 39 -8.00 2.54 -5.00
N CYS A 40 -8.27 3.52 -4.15
CA CYS A 40 -7.70 3.59 -2.82
C CYS A 40 -8.35 2.55 -1.91
N VAL A 41 -7.53 1.89 -1.10
CA VAL A 41 -8.00 0.86 -0.14
C VAL A 41 -7.62 1.21 1.30
N GLY A 42 -7.15 2.43 1.55
CA GLY A 42 -6.85 2.91 2.91
C GLY A 42 -5.69 2.18 3.60
N CYS A 43 -4.80 1.51 2.86
CA CYS A 43 -3.74 0.69 3.44
C CYS A 43 -2.59 1.45 4.13
N GLY A 44 -2.53 2.77 4.02
CA GLY A 44 -1.54 3.61 4.70
C GLY A 44 -0.08 3.48 4.21
N LEU A 45 0.20 2.71 3.16
CA LEU A 45 1.57 2.57 2.63
C LEU A 45 2.17 3.90 2.14
N CYS A 46 1.35 4.74 1.49
CA CYS A 46 1.76 6.07 1.04
C CYS A 46 2.05 7.03 2.21
N VAL A 47 1.32 6.91 3.33
CA VAL A 47 1.56 7.66 4.57
C VAL A 47 2.92 7.28 5.14
N LYS A 48 3.21 5.98 5.24
CA LYS A 48 4.47 5.43 5.76
C LYS A 48 5.68 5.80 4.87
N ALA A 49 5.48 5.92 3.56
CA ALA A 49 6.53 6.24 2.61
C ALA A 49 6.78 7.75 2.45
N CYS A 50 5.85 8.62 2.85
CA CYS A 50 5.94 10.05 2.60
C CYS A 50 7.04 10.72 3.45
N PRO A 51 8.08 11.33 2.85
CA PRO A 51 9.17 11.94 3.61
C PRO A 51 8.77 13.25 4.30
N THR A 52 7.79 13.97 3.75
CA THR A 52 7.32 15.26 4.30
C THR A 52 6.08 15.12 5.17
N ASN A 53 5.60 13.90 5.40
CA ASN A 53 4.34 13.63 6.11
C ASN A 53 3.16 14.45 5.55
N ALA A 54 3.13 14.62 4.23
CA ALA A 54 2.06 15.33 3.53
C ALA A 54 0.79 14.49 3.39
N ILE A 55 0.85 13.17 3.56
CA ILE A 55 -0.31 12.28 3.41
C ILE A 55 -0.72 11.78 4.80
N SER A 56 -2.01 11.85 5.10
CA SER A 56 -2.62 11.25 6.29
C SER A 56 -3.74 10.29 5.91
N LEU A 57 -4.09 9.36 6.81
CA LEU A 57 -5.27 8.52 6.64
C LEU A 57 -6.55 9.33 6.82
N GLY A 58 -7.57 8.98 6.05
CA GLY A 58 -8.95 9.42 6.25
C GLY A 58 -9.68 8.51 7.25
N PRO A 59 -11.02 8.57 7.31
CA PRO A 59 -11.84 7.76 8.22
C PRO A 59 -12.00 6.32 7.71
N VAL A 60 -10.90 5.58 7.60
CA VAL A 60 -10.85 4.21 7.02
C VAL A 60 -11.82 3.25 7.71
N GLN A 61 -11.93 3.33 9.04
CA GLN A 61 -12.81 2.47 9.84
C GLN A 61 -14.29 2.72 9.54
N ASP A 62 -14.70 4.00 9.46
CA ASP A 62 -16.10 4.35 9.16
C ASP A 62 -16.49 3.93 7.74
N VAL A 63 -15.57 4.12 6.78
CA VAL A 63 -15.76 3.66 5.39
C VAL A 63 -15.84 2.14 5.31
N ALA A 64 -14.94 1.42 5.99
CA ALA A 64 -14.95 -0.04 6.02
C ALA A 64 -16.22 -0.63 6.68
N SER A 65 -16.80 0.11 7.64
CA SER A 65 -18.07 -0.25 8.29
C SER A 65 -19.31 0.10 7.46
N GLY A 66 -19.15 0.85 6.35
CA GLY A 66 -20.24 1.31 5.49
C GLY A 66 -21.05 2.48 6.06
N LYS A 67 -20.56 3.17 7.10
CA LYS A 67 -21.25 4.30 7.73
C LYS A 67 -21.02 5.63 6.99
N LEU A 68 -19.95 5.71 6.22
CA LEU A 68 -19.51 6.95 5.59
C LEU A 68 -18.86 6.65 4.23
N GLU A 69 -19.11 7.50 3.26
CA GLU A 69 -18.34 7.55 2.01
C GLU A 69 -17.42 8.76 2.08
N ALA A 70 -16.11 8.51 2.13
CA ALA A 70 -15.10 9.56 2.23
C ALA A 70 -13.77 9.07 1.65
N PRO A 71 -12.89 10.00 1.19
CA PRO A 71 -11.54 9.65 0.78
C PRO A 71 -10.76 8.97 1.91
N LEU A 72 -10.13 7.84 1.59
CA LEU A 72 -9.37 7.04 2.56
C LEU A 72 -8.01 7.63 2.93
N ILE A 73 -7.56 8.65 2.19
CA ILE A 73 -6.36 9.44 2.49
C ILE A 73 -6.63 10.92 2.20
N MET A 74 -5.88 11.78 2.88
CA MET A 74 -5.86 13.23 2.66
C MET A 74 -4.44 13.66 2.33
N ILE A 75 -4.30 14.63 1.40
CA ILE A 75 -3.00 15.15 0.97
C ILE A 75 -2.93 16.65 1.29
N ASP A 76 -1.97 17.02 2.14
CA ASP A 76 -1.64 18.39 2.50
C ASP A 76 -0.77 19.03 1.41
N GLU A 77 -1.39 19.88 0.61
CA GLU A 77 -0.75 20.62 -0.49
C GLU A 77 0.41 21.52 -0.04
N SER A 78 0.41 21.99 1.21
CA SER A 78 1.46 22.86 1.73
C SER A 78 2.77 22.10 2.01
N LYS A 79 2.67 20.77 2.22
CA LYS A 79 3.80 19.88 2.51
C LYS A 79 4.18 18.99 1.33
N CYS A 80 3.26 18.77 0.40
CA CYS A 80 3.49 17.89 -0.73
C CYS A 80 4.47 18.53 -1.72
N VAL A 81 5.56 17.82 -2.02
CA VAL A 81 6.58 18.24 -3.01
C VAL A 81 6.45 17.47 -4.35
N VAL A 82 5.35 16.72 -4.51
CA VAL A 82 5.04 15.88 -5.67
C VAL A 82 6.23 14.99 -6.06
N CYS A 83 6.74 14.23 -5.09
CA CYS A 83 7.72 13.17 -5.33
C CYS A 83 7.01 11.84 -5.67
N PRO A 84 7.63 10.92 -6.43
CA PRO A 84 6.94 9.72 -6.90
C PRO A 84 6.86 8.60 -5.86
N LEU A 85 7.42 8.75 -4.64
CA LEU A 85 7.44 7.70 -3.61
C LEU A 85 6.06 7.10 -3.29
N CYS A 86 5.04 7.96 -3.18
CA CYS A 86 3.67 7.51 -2.87
C CYS A 86 3.04 6.73 -4.03
N SER A 87 3.38 7.08 -5.27
CA SER A 87 2.96 6.36 -6.47
C SER A 87 3.70 5.03 -6.61
N SER A 88 5.00 5.04 -6.34
CA SER A 88 5.85 3.85 -6.39
C SER A 88 5.47 2.76 -5.39
N ILE A 89 5.04 3.11 -4.18
CA ILE A 89 4.68 2.13 -3.15
C ILE A 89 3.22 1.68 -3.23
N CYS A 90 2.38 2.36 -4.02
CA CYS A 90 0.94 2.12 -4.06
C CYS A 90 0.63 0.81 -4.81
N PRO A 91 0.17 -0.26 -4.13
CA PRO A 91 -0.07 -1.55 -4.79
C PRO A 91 -1.37 -1.59 -5.59
N THR A 92 -2.22 -0.56 -5.47
CA THR A 92 -3.52 -0.46 -6.17
C THR A 92 -3.53 0.59 -7.27
N HIS A 93 -2.38 1.21 -7.56
CA HIS A 93 -2.24 2.24 -8.58
C HIS A 93 -3.22 3.41 -8.41
N ALA A 94 -3.59 3.72 -7.16
CA ALA A 94 -4.45 4.84 -6.82
C ALA A 94 -3.74 6.20 -6.93
N LEU A 95 -2.41 6.22 -6.77
CA LEU A 95 -1.59 7.43 -6.89
C LEU A 95 -0.68 7.29 -8.11
N LYS A 96 -0.77 8.23 -9.04
CA LYS A 96 0.05 8.29 -10.26
C LYS A 96 0.81 9.60 -10.30
N VAL A 97 2.15 9.52 -10.31
CA VAL A 97 3.00 10.71 -10.46
C VAL A 97 3.63 10.72 -11.84
N ASN A 98 3.29 11.74 -12.62
CA ASN A 98 3.90 12.05 -13.90
C ASN A 98 4.94 13.15 -13.70
N ILE A 99 6.16 12.88 -14.15
CA ILE A 99 7.25 13.85 -14.18
C ILE A 99 7.64 13.92 -15.65
N HIS A 100 7.66 15.11 -16.26
CA HIS A 100 7.96 15.29 -17.70
C HIS A 100 9.41 14.95 -18.09
N HIS A 101 10.15 14.22 -17.25
CA HIS A 101 11.51 13.78 -17.50
C HIS A 101 11.56 12.25 -17.56
N GLU A 102 12.22 11.71 -18.58
CA GLU A 102 12.32 10.29 -18.98
C GLU A 102 13.15 9.41 -18.01
N GLY A 103 13.03 9.63 -16.69
CA GLY A 103 13.68 8.82 -15.68
C GLY A 103 12.72 7.81 -15.08
N GLU A 104 12.94 6.52 -15.34
CA GLU A 104 12.29 5.46 -14.58
C GLU A 104 12.76 5.52 -13.12
N TYR A 105 11.81 5.70 -12.20
CA TYR A 105 12.05 5.63 -10.76
C TYR A 105 11.65 4.25 -10.23
N PRO A 106 12.30 3.74 -9.17
CA PRO A 106 11.95 2.44 -8.59
C PRO A 106 10.49 2.37 -8.15
N LYS A 107 9.83 1.26 -8.44
CA LYS A 107 8.43 0.97 -8.06
C LYS A 107 8.36 -0.35 -7.32
N VAL A 108 7.49 -0.40 -6.31
CA VAL A 108 7.11 -1.65 -5.66
C VAL A 108 6.06 -2.29 -6.55
N LYS A 109 6.46 -3.35 -7.26
CA LYS A 109 5.60 -3.99 -8.26
C LYS A 109 5.75 -5.51 -8.19
N GLY A 110 4.63 -6.20 -8.39
CA GLY A 110 4.64 -7.62 -8.68
C GLY A 110 4.99 -7.90 -10.14
N SER A 111 4.96 -9.16 -10.53
CA SER A 111 5.10 -9.59 -11.92
C SER A 111 3.87 -10.42 -12.30
N ILE A 112 3.43 -10.32 -13.55
CA ILE A 112 2.43 -11.22 -14.12
C ILE A 112 2.84 -11.56 -15.54
N SER A 113 2.83 -12.85 -15.89
CA SER A 113 3.13 -13.31 -17.23
C SER A 113 2.17 -14.43 -17.62
N VAL A 114 1.73 -14.41 -18.88
CA VAL A 114 0.82 -15.42 -19.43
C VAL A 114 1.51 -16.17 -20.57
N ASP A 115 1.62 -17.48 -20.40
CA ASP A 115 2.05 -18.41 -21.43
C ASP A 115 0.88 -18.66 -22.40
N ARG A 116 0.95 -18.04 -23.58
CA ARG A 116 -0.12 -18.12 -24.60
C ARG A 116 -0.21 -19.49 -25.26
N GLU A 117 0.84 -20.30 -25.22
CA GLU A 117 0.84 -21.63 -25.81
C GLU A 117 0.12 -22.63 -24.91
N LYS A 118 0.25 -22.46 -23.58
CA LYS A 118 -0.46 -23.27 -22.58
C LYS A 118 -1.86 -22.77 -22.28
N CYS A 119 -2.13 -21.49 -22.51
CA CYS A 119 -3.41 -20.88 -22.16
C CYS A 119 -4.56 -21.55 -22.91
N LEU A 120 -5.40 -22.27 -22.16
CA LEU A 120 -6.71 -22.68 -22.64
C LEU A 120 -7.62 -21.45 -22.63
N PRO A 121 -8.16 -21.02 -23.78
CA PRO A 121 -9.06 -19.88 -23.82
C PRO A 121 -10.33 -20.21 -23.03
N CYS A 122 -10.47 -19.65 -21.83
CA CYS A 122 -11.61 -19.84 -20.93
C CYS A 122 -11.87 -18.57 -20.12
N HIS A 123 -13.01 -18.49 -19.43
CA HIS A 123 -13.45 -17.29 -18.72
C HIS A 123 -13.02 -17.23 -17.24
N LEU A 124 -12.25 -18.21 -16.77
CA LEU A 124 -12.03 -18.41 -15.33
C LEU A 124 -11.26 -17.24 -14.68
N CYS A 125 -10.15 -16.82 -15.28
CA CYS A 125 -9.30 -15.76 -14.74
C CYS A 125 -9.97 -14.38 -14.73
N GLU A 126 -10.80 -14.08 -15.74
CA GLU A 126 -11.59 -12.84 -15.81
C GLU A 126 -12.66 -12.80 -14.72
N ARG A 127 -13.43 -13.89 -14.55
CA ARG A 127 -14.50 -13.99 -13.54
C ARG A 127 -13.97 -13.89 -12.10
N LEU A 128 -12.76 -14.41 -11.87
CA LEU A 128 -12.13 -14.41 -10.54
C LEU A 128 -11.39 -13.13 -10.21
N CYS A 129 -11.07 -12.28 -11.20
CA CYS A 129 -10.27 -11.09 -10.97
C CYS A 129 -11.04 -10.06 -10.12
N PRO A 130 -10.64 -9.79 -8.86
CA PRO A 130 -11.38 -8.87 -7.98
C PRO A 130 -11.28 -7.41 -8.42
N ARG A 131 -10.38 -7.12 -9.37
CA ARG A 131 -10.12 -5.79 -9.93
C ARG A 131 -10.54 -5.65 -11.38
N SER A 132 -11.12 -6.70 -11.98
CA SER A 132 -11.50 -6.74 -13.40
C SER A 132 -10.35 -6.34 -14.32
N ALA A 133 -9.12 -6.70 -13.94
CA ALA A 133 -7.89 -6.38 -14.66
C ALA A 133 -7.62 -7.34 -15.83
N ILE A 134 -8.34 -8.47 -15.92
CA ILE A 134 -8.15 -9.47 -16.96
C ILE A 134 -9.40 -9.49 -17.84
N LYS A 135 -9.20 -9.45 -19.16
CA LYS A 135 -10.26 -9.63 -20.17
C LYS A 135 -9.93 -10.88 -20.99
N ALA A 136 -10.83 -11.84 -21.00
CA ALA A 136 -10.69 -13.08 -21.76
C ALA A 136 -11.75 -13.12 -22.87
N LYS A 137 -11.32 -13.01 -24.12
CA LYS A 137 -12.18 -13.26 -25.28
C LYS A 137 -12.12 -14.75 -25.57
N VAL A 138 -13.26 -15.42 -25.55
CA VAL A 138 -13.37 -16.85 -25.84
C VAL A 138 -14.46 -17.04 -26.89
N GLU A 139 -14.11 -17.77 -27.93
CA GLU A 139 -15.02 -18.15 -29.01
C GLU A 139 -15.08 -19.67 -29.04
N VAL A 140 -16.25 -20.20 -28.68
CA VAL A 140 -16.58 -21.62 -28.73
C VAL A 140 -17.64 -21.80 -29.80
N ALA A 141 -17.44 -22.76 -30.71
CA ALA A 141 -18.46 -23.13 -31.69
C ALA A 141 -19.68 -23.70 -30.97
N LYS A 142 -20.89 -23.34 -31.41
CA LYS A 142 -22.12 -23.85 -30.79
C LYS A 142 -22.38 -25.30 -31.20
N LYS A 143 -23.06 -26.04 -30.33
CA LYS A 143 -23.50 -27.41 -30.60
C LYS A 143 -24.26 -27.54 -31.93
N GLU A 144 -25.14 -26.59 -32.25
CA GLU A 144 -25.97 -26.65 -33.46
C GLU A 144 -25.13 -26.64 -34.75
N ASP A 145 -23.96 -26.01 -34.73
CA ASP A 145 -23.06 -25.94 -35.89
C ASP A 145 -22.21 -27.21 -36.05
N LEU A 146 -21.95 -27.90 -34.93
CA LEU A 146 -21.07 -29.08 -34.86
C LEU A 146 -21.81 -30.41 -35.02
N VAL A 147 -23.09 -30.46 -34.65
CA VAL A 147 -23.90 -31.69 -34.70
C VAL A 147 -24.89 -31.59 -35.85
N LYS A 148 -24.63 -32.34 -36.92
CA LYS A 148 -25.48 -32.38 -38.12
C LYS A 148 -26.21 -33.72 -38.19
N TYR A 149 -27.53 -33.68 -38.11
CA TYR A 149 -28.38 -34.86 -38.22
C TYR A 149 -28.63 -35.21 -39.69
N GLU A 150 -28.58 -36.51 -40.00
CA GLU A 150 -28.89 -37.01 -41.35
C GLU A 150 -30.41 -37.19 -41.57
N THR A 151 -31.18 -37.29 -40.48
CA THR A 151 -32.62 -37.53 -40.49
C THR A 151 -33.40 -36.41 -39.80
N GLU A 152 -34.67 -36.21 -40.17
CA GLU A 152 -35.56 -35.25 -39.50
C GLU A 152 -35.96 -35.71 -38.09
N GLU A 153 -36.04 -37.02 -37.87
CA GLU A 153 -36.31 -37.59 -36.56
C GLU A 153 -35.11 -37.41 -35.63
N ARG A 154 -35.35 -36.80 -34.47
CA ARG A 154 -34.35 -36.55 -33.42
C ARG A 154 -34.72 -37.35 -32.18
N TYR A 155 -33.94 -38.39 -31.89
CA TYR A 155 -34.01 -39.14 -30.65
C TYR A 155 -32.59 -39.34 -30.10
N ALA A 156 -32.46 -39.33 -28.77
CA ALA A 156 -31.23 -39.65 -28.08
C ALA A 156 -31.53 -40.22 -26.70
N GLU A 157 -30.84 -41.29 -26.31
CA GLU A 157 -30.89 -41.93 -25.01
C GLU A 157 -29.46 -42.17 -24.54
N GLY A 158 -29.18 -41.83 -23.29
CA GLY A 158 -27.84 -41.90 -22.74
C GLY A 158 -27.80 -41.52 -21.26
N ARG A 159 -26.58 -41.38 -20.75
CA ARG A 159 -26.29 -40.92 -19.39
C ARG A 159 -25.20 -39.87 -19.44
N ILE A 160 -25.32 -38.86 -18.60
CA ILE A 160 -24.30 -37.84 -18.40
C ILE A 160 -24.05 -37.69 -16.90
N SER A 161 -22.79 -37.63 -16.50
CA SER A 161 -22.39 -37.39 -15.13
C SER A 161 -21.31 -36.30 -15.06
N VAL A 162 -21.38 -35.47 -14.02
CA VAL A 162 -20.44 -34.38 -13.78
C VAL A 162 -19.80 -34.55 -12.41
N ASP A 163 -18.48 -34.68 -12.39
CA ASP A 163 -17.64 -34.73 -11.20
C ASP A 163 -17.33 -33.29 -10.74
N LEU A 164 -18.00 -32.86 -9.68
CA LEU A 164 -17.83 -31.52 -9.12
C LEU A 164 -16.50 -31.34 -8.35
N GLU A 165 -15.78 -32.41 -8.02
CA GLU A 165 -14.46 -32.29 -7.38
C GLU A 165 -13.40 -31.92 -8.42
N LYS A 166 -13.53 -32.44 -9.65
CA LYS A 166 -12.64 -32.12 -10.78
C LYS A 166 -13.04 -30.88 -11.55
N CYS A 167 -14.31 -30.47 -11.51
CA CYS A 167 -14.78 -29.32 -12.28
C CYS A 167 -14.13 -28.01 -11.82
N CYS A 168 -13.42 -27.35 -12.75
CA CYS A 168 -12.82 -26.03 -12.52
C CYS A 168 -13.77 -24.86 -12.86
N PHE A 169 -15.00 -25.15 -13.31
CA PHE A 169 -16.01 -24.14 -13.69
C PHE A 169 -15.49 -23.11 -14.71
N CYS A 170 -14.83 -23.60 -15.76
CA CYS A 170 -14.25 -22.75 -16.80
C CYS A 170 -15.29 -22.05 -17.71
N GLY A 171 -16.54 -22.52 -17.72
CA GLY A 171 -17.64 -21.98 -18.53
C GLY A 171 -17.82 -22.63 -19.91
N LEU A 172 -16.80 -23.33 -20.42
CA LEU A 172 -16.77 -23.82 -21.81
C LEU A 172 -17.95 -24.74 -22.17
N CYS A 173 -18.43 -25.55 -21.22
CA CYS A 173 -19.55 -26.46 -21.48
C CYS A 173 -20.91 -25.75 -21.55
N GLU A 174 -21.07 -24.64 -20.84
CA GLU A 174 -22.26 -23.77 -20.89
C GLU A 174 -22.27 -22.92 -22.18
N ASP A 175 -21.10 -22.43 -22.61
CA ASP A 175 -20.96 -21.66 -23.85
C ASP A 175 -21.21 -22.51 -25.11
N LEU A 176 -20.87 -23.81 -25.02
CA LEU A 176 -21.00 -24.79 -26.10
C LEU A 176 -22.44 -25.31 -26.29
N CYS A 177 -23.17 -25.55 -25.19
CA CYS A 177 -24.39 -26.34 -25.21
C CYS A 177 -25.46 -25.78 -24.27
N GLU A 178 -26.63 -25.46 -24.83
CA GLU A 178 -27.77 -24.91 -24.07
C GLU A 178 -28.34 -25.87 -22.99
N ALA A 179 -28.04 -27.17 -23.10
CA ALA A 179 -28.47 -28.17 -22.12
C ALA A 179 -27.69 -28.09 -20.80
N LEU A 180 -26.54 -27.40 -20.79
CA LEU A 180 -25.66 -27.28 -19.63
C LEU A 180 -25.72 -25.85 -19.10
N ARG A 181 -25.97 -25.71 -17.80
CA ARG A 181 -25.89 -24.41 -17.11
C ARG A 181 -25.11 -24.52 -15.83
N ILE A 182 -24.29 -23.52 -15.55
CA ILE A 182 -23.52 -23.48 -14.33
C ILE A 182 -24.24 -22.58 -13.31
N GLU A 183 -24.41 -23.09 -12.10
CA GLU A 183 -24.88 -22.28 -10.98
C GLU A 183 -23.71 -21.45 -10.44
N TRP A 184 -23.55 -20.26 -11.01
CA TRP A 184 -22.48 -19.33 -10.66
C TRP A 184 -22.67 -18.72 -9.28
N THR A 185 -21.58 -18.59 -8.54
CA THR A 185 -21.54 -17.95 -7.24
C THR A 185 -20.46 -16.87 -7.22
N ARG A 186 -20.54 -15.96 -6.25
CA ARG A 186 -19.45 -15.02 -6.04
C ARG A 186 -18.25 -15.77 -5.43
N PRO A 187 -17.04 -15.67 -6.01
CA PRO A 187 -15.88 -16.34 -5.48
C PRO A 187 -15.45 -15.70 -4.16
N GLU A 188 -15.44 -16.49 -3.09
CA GLU A 188 -15.07 -16.04 -1.75
C GLU A 188 -13.99 -16.94 -1.16
N ALA A 189 -13.13 -16.36 -0.32
CA ALA A 189 -12.15 -17.11 0.45
C ALA A 189 -12.83 -18.12 1.40
N PRO A 190 -12.22 -19.29 1.68
CA PRO A 190 -10.84 -19.66 1.33
C PRO A 190 -10.69 -20.36 -0.03
N SER A 191 -11.78 -20.84 -0.64
CA SER A 191 -11.69 -21.71 -1.83
C SER A 191 -11.76 -20.97 -3.16
N PHE A 192 -12.27 -19.73 -3.18
CA PHE A 192 -12.49 -18.93 -4.39
C PHE A 192 -13.20 -19.70 -5.52
N ARG A 193 -14.05 -20.66 -5.14
CA ARG A 193 -14.75 -21.52 -6.08
C ARG A 193 -15.85 -20.69 -6.78
N PRO A 194 -15.84 -20.58 -8.12
CA PRO A 194 -16.71 -19.65 -8.85
C PRO A 194 -18.13 -20.20 -9.11
N GLY A 195 -18.38 -21.48 -8.83
CA GLY A 195 -19.68 -22.11 -9.05
C GLY A 195 -19.97 -23.24 -8.05
N LEU A 196 -21.25 -23.54 -7.89
CA LEU A 196 -21.75 -24.55 -6.95
C LEU A 196 -21.99 -25.89 -7.66
N ALA A 197 -22.71 -25.86 -8.78
CA ALA A 197 -23.14 -27.05 -9.50
C ALA A 197 -23.17 -26.81 -11.03
N VAL A 198 -23.17 -27.89 -11.79
CA VAL A 198 -23.45 -27.90 -13.22
C VAL A 198 -24.78 -28.62 -13.41
N LEU A 199 -25.79 -27.89 -13.86
CA LEU A 199 -27.14 -28.38 -14.12
C LEU A 199 -27.22 -28.90 -15.55
N VAL A 200 -27.79 -30.09 -15.72
CA VAL A 200 -28.00 -30.71 -17.02
C VAL A 200 -29.49 -30.84 -17.28
N ASN A 201 -29.97 -30.28 -18.39
CA ASN A 201 -31.30 -30.54 -18.90
C ASN A 201 -31.28 -31.77 -19.81
N GLU A 202 -31.73 -32.91 -19.29
CA GLU A 202 -31.77 -34.18 -20.05
C GLU A 202 -32.72 -34.14 -21.26
N GLU A 203 -33.73 -33.26 -21.27
CA GLU A 203 -34.64 -33.11 -22.42
C GLU A 203 -33.97 -32.43 -23.63
N LEU A 204 -32.99 -31.55 -23.37
CA LEU A 204 -32.22 -30.85 -24.41
C LEU A 204 -30.90 -31.56 -24.75
N CYS A 205 -30.45 -32.46 -23.86
CA CYS A 205 -29.23 -33.22 -24.03
C CYS A 205 -29.43 -34.32 -25.08
N ASP A 206 -28.58 -34.34 -26.09
CA ASP A 206 -28.56 -35.37 -27.13
C ASP A 206 -27.40 -36.36 -26.92
N TYR A 207 -26.69 -36.28 -25.80
CA TYR A 207 -25.53 -37.11 -25.47
C TYR A 207 -24.46 -37.12 -26.59
N CYS A 208 -24.22 -35.98 -27.26
CA CYS A 208 -23.24 -35.88 -28.35
C CYS A 208 -21.76 -35.99 -27.92
N GLY A 209 -21.46 -35.86 -26.62
CA GLY A 209 -20.11 -35.97 -26.08
C GLY A 209 -19.23 -34.72 -26.23
N LEU A 210 -19.70 -33.67 -26.90
CA LEU A 210 -18.91 -32.44 -27.11
C LEU A 210 -18.49 -31.75 -25.79
N CYS A 211 -19.33 -31.82 -24.76
CA CYS A 211 -19.02 -31.27 -23.44
C CYS A 211 -17.94 -32.06 -22.68
N GLU A 212 -17.78 -33.36 -22.95
CA GLU A 212 -16.67 -34.16 -22.43
C GLU A 212 -15.36 -33.78 -23.14
N GLU A 213 -15.39 -33.63 -24.46
CA GLU A 213 -14.22 -33.24 -25.27
C GLU A 213 -13.69 -31.84 -24.95
N VAL A 214 -14.57 -30.88 -24.63
CA VAL A 214 -14.18 -29.49 -24.31
C VAL A 214 -13.68 -29.34 -22.86
N CYS A 215 -13.89 -30.34 -22.01
CA CYS A 215 -13.62 -30.24 -20.57
C CYS A 215 -12.12 -30.41 -20.27
N PRO A 216 -11.42 -29.37 -19.77
CA PRO A 216 -9.98 -29.46 -19.56
C PRO A 216 -9.57 -30.32 -18.36
N THR A 217 -10.50 -30.60 -17.45
CA THR A 217 -10.25 -31.38 -16.23
C THR A 217 -10.92 -32.75 -16.27
N GLU A 218 -11.46 -33.16 -17.42
CA GLU A 218 -12.16 -34.43 -17.62
C GLU A 218 -13.28 -34.68 -16.57
N ALA A 219 -13.94 -33.60 -16.15
CA ALA A 219 -14.98 -33.63 -15.12
C ALA A 219 -16.33 -34.16 -15.65
N ILE A 220 -16.54 -34.19 -16.97
CA ILE A 220 -17.80 -34.62 -17.58
C ILE A 220 -17.60 -35.97 -18.26
N LYS A 221 -18.52 -36.90 -18.04
CA LYS A 221 -18.58 -38.20 -18.71
C LYS A 221 -19.93 -38.36 -19.40
N VAL A 222 -19.92 -38.71 -20.69
CA VAL A 222 -21.12 -38.87 -21.50
C VAL A 222 -21.15 -40.27 -22.14
N GLU A 223 -22.23 -41.00 -21.91
CA GLU A 223 -22.51 -42.29 -22.51
C GLU A 223 -23.74 -42.19 -23.41
N CYS A 224 -23.58 -42.35 -24.72
CA CYS A 224 -24.69 -42.39 -25.69
C CYS A 224 -25.07 -43.85 -25.97
N VAL A 225 -26.29 -44.25 -25.60
CA VAL A 225 -26.81 -45.61 -25.83
C VAL A 225 -27.45 -45.72 -27.21
N LYS A 226 -28.27 -44.73 -27.57
CA LYS A 226 -29.03 -44.73 -28.83
C LYS A 226 -29.23 -43.29 -29.28
N ALA A 227 -28.94 -42.97 -30.54
CA ALA A 227 -29.20 -41.65 -31.10
C ALA A 227 -29.54 -41.74 -32.58
N ALA A 228 -30.21 -40.71 -33.11
CA ALA A 228 -30.40 -40.53 -34.53
C ALA A 228 -29.03 -40.41 -35.24
N PRO A 229 -28.88 -40.94 -36.48
CA PRO A 229 -27.65 -40.80 -37.25
C PRO A 229 -27.24 -39.34 -37.39
N ARG A 230 -26.02 -39.03 -36.95
CA ARG A 230 -25.48 -37.68 -36.90
C ARG A 230 -23.98 -37.69 -37.12
N ASN A 231 -23.48 -36.63 -37.74
CA ASN A 231 -22.07 -36.32 -37.78
C ASN A 231 -21.74 -35.31 -36.68
N VAL A 232 -20.71 -35.59 -35.88
CA VAL A 232 -20.25 -34.72 -34.79
C VAL A 232 -18.84 -34.25 -35.11
N GLU A 233 -18.70 -32.96 -35.42
CA GLU A 233 -17.42 -32.33 -35.68
C GLU A 233 -16.73 -31.94 -34.36
N LYS A 234 -15.38 -31.98 -34.33
CA LYS A 234 -14.63 -31.61 -33.13
C LYS A 234 -14.75 -30.10 -32.84
N PRO A 235 -14.98 -29.72 -31.57
CA PRO A 235 -15.06 -28.31 -31.22
C PRO A 235 -13.67 -27.67 -31.37
N ARG A 236 -13.63 -26.44 -31.88
CA ARG A 236 -12.44 -25.58 -31.85
C ARG A 236 -12.71 -24.43 -30.90
N ILE A 237 -11.75 -24.17 -30.03
CA ILE A 237 -11.79 -23.06 -29.08
C ILE A 237 -10.73 -22.07 -29.54
N ALA A 238 -11.14 -20.83 -29.79
CA ALA A 238 -10.24 -19.73 -30.04
C ALA A 238 -10.40 -18.68 -28.96
N GLY A 239 -9.35 -17.91 -28.70
CA GLY A 239 -9.47 -16.78 -27.80
C GLY A 239 -8.16 -16.07 -27.51
N SER A 240 -8.28 -15.01 -26.73
CA SER A 240 -7.17 -14.13 -26.35
C SER A 240 -7.36 -13.60 -24.95
N ILE A 241 -6.26 -13.43 -24.24
CA ILE A 241 -6.22 -12.86 -22.89
C ILE A 241 -5.43 -11.56 -22.90
N GLU A 242 -6.03 -10.52 -22.30
CA GLU A 242 -5.42 -9.20 -22.11
C GLU A 242 -5.41 -8.88 -20.61
N VAL A 243 -4.27 -8.42 -20.10
CA VAL A 243 -4.10 -8.02 -18.69
C VAL A 243 -3.82 -6.53 -18.62
N ASP A 244 -4.66 -5.79 -17.91
CA ASP A 244 -4.47 -4.39 -17.60
C ASP A 244 -3.63 -4.23 -16.33
N GLU A 245 -2.35 -3.90 -16.52
CA GLU A 245 -1.40 -3.68 -15.41
C GLU A 245 -1.70 -2.43 -14.58
N ASP A 246 -2.50 -1.48 -15.06
CA ASP A 246 -2.92 -0.33 -14.26
C ASP A 246 -4.02 -0.69 -13.24
N LEU A 247 -4.72 -1.80 -13.44
CA LEU A 247 -5.75 -2.32 -12.54
C LEU A 247 -5.29 -3.52 -11.71
N CYS A 248 -4.34 -4.29 -12.25
CA CYS A 248 -3.80 -5.47 -11.60
C CYS A 248 -3.10 -5.11 -10.28
N VAL A 249 -3.41 -5.85 -9.22
CA VAL A 249 -2.74 -5.70 -7.90
C VAL A 249 -1.81 -6.88 -7.60
N TYR A 250 -1.58 -7.76 -8.58
CA TYR A 250 -0.73 -8.94 -8.49
C TYR A 250 -1.11 -9.86 -7.32
N CYS A 251 -2.42 -10.11 -7.13
CA CYS A 251 -2.91 -10.95 -6.03
C CYS A 251 -2.56 -12.43 -6.18
N GLY A 252 -2.43 -12.92 -7.42
CA GLY A 252 -2.12 -14.31 -7.71
C GLY A 252 -3.33 -15.23 -7.90
N LEU A 253 -4.57 -14.75 -7.70
CA LEU A 253 -5.78 -15.57 -7.87
C LEU A 253 -5.89 -16.20 -9.26
N CYS A 254 -5.56 -15.45 -10.31
CA CYS A 254 -5.59 -15.98 -11.68
C CYS A 254 -4.57 -17.11 -11.91
N ALA A 255 -3.44 -17.09 -11.19
CA ALA A 255 -2.44 -18.15 -11.26
C ALA A 255 -2.89 -19.38 -10.45
N SER A 256 -3.45 -19.21 -9.25
CA SER A 256 -3.83 -20.33 -8.38
C SER A 256 -4.99 -21.17 -8.92
N VAL A 257 -5.86 -20.57 -9.72
CA VAL A 257 -7.05 -21.24 -10.27
C VAL A 257 -6.87 -21.76 -11.69
N CYS A 258 -5.75 -21.46 -12.34
CA CYS A 258 -5.54 -21.84 -13.74
C CYS A 258 -5.38 -23.38 -13.84
N PRO A 259 -6.24 -24.11 -14.57
CA PRO A 259 -6.16 -25.57 -14.64
C PRO A 259 -4.96 -26.08 -15.44
N VAL A 260 -4.29 -25.19 -16.18
CA VAL A 260 -3.18 -25.51 -17.11
C VAL A 260 -1.90 -24.74 -16.77
N ASP A 261 -1.86 -24.08 -15.60
CA ASP A 261 -0.71 -23.30 -15.12
C ASP A 261 -0.13 -22.31 -16.15
N ALA A 262 -1.00 -21.70 -16.96
CA ALA A 262 -0.60 -20.76 -18.01
C ALA A 262 -0.26 -19.36 -17.46
N ILE A 263 -0.61 -19.05 -16.21
CA ILE A 263 -0.41 -17.73 -15.61
C ILE A 263 0.58 -17.84 -14.46
N SER A 264 1.66 -17.07 -14.51
CA SER A 264 2.58 -16.88 -13.39
C SER A 264 2.38 -15.48 -12.81
N CYS A 265 2.25 -15.38 -11.49
CA CYS A 265 2.05 -14.11 -10.81
C CYS A 265 2.86 -14.06 -9.51
N GLU A 266 3.68 -13.04 -9.36
CA GLU A 266 4.44 -12.78 -8.13
C GLU A 266 3.96 -11.50 -7.48
N ARG A 267 3.85 -11.51 -6.15
CA ARG A 267 3.27 -10.40 -5.39
C ARG A 267 4.30 -9.29 -5.13
N PRO A 268 3.85 -8.04 -4.90
CA PRO A 268 4.73 -6.95 -4.50
C PRO A 268 5.31 -7.14 -3.09
N PHE A 269 4.58 -7.83 -2.21
CA PHE A 269 4.97 -8.06 -0.82
C PHE A 269 4.83 -9.53 -0.46
N GLU A 270 5.69 -10.01 0.42
CA GLU A 270 5.57 -11.31 1.07
C GLU A 270 5.43 -11.12 2.58
N GLY A 271 4.57 -11.90 3.21
CA GLY A 271 4.25 -11.69 4.61
C GLY A 271 3.23 -12.66 5.16
N GLU A 272 2.69 -12.29 6.31
CA GLU A 272 1.65 -13.01 7.02
C GLU A 272 0.66 -12.02 7.65
N VAL A 273 -0.59 -12.43 7.77
CA VAL A 273 -1.60 -11.71 8.54
C VAL A 273 -1.80 -12.49 9.82
N VAL A 274 -1.53 -11.84 10.96
CA VAL A 274 -1.60 -12.48 12.28
C VAL A 274 -2.65 -11.80 13.13
N MET A 275 -3.40 -12.58 13.90
CA MET A 275 -4.26 -12.03 14.94
C MET A 275 -3.41 -11.74 16.18
N VAL A 276 -3.48 -10.50 16.66
CA VAL A 276 -2.75 -10.05 17.86
C VAL A 276 -3.68 -10.06 19.07
N ASN A 277 -4.94 -9.64 18.87
CA ASN A 277 -5.96 -9.59 19.92
C ASN A 277 -7.23 -10.33 19.48
N PRO A 278 -7.21 -11.69 19.44
CA PRO A 278 -8.35 -12.48 18.98
C PRO A 278 -9.61 -12.26 19.81
N ASP A 279 -9.46 -12.00 21.11
CA ASP A 279 -10.58 -11.79 22.03
C ASP A 279 -11.46 -10.59 21.64
N LYS A 280 -10.84 -9.52 21.14
CA LYS A 280 -11.53 -8.29 20.73
C LYS A 280 -12.17 -8.37 19.35
N CYS A 281 -11.86 -9.40 18.57
CA CYS A 281 -12.41 -9.55 17.23
C CYS A 281 -13.86 -10.05 17.32
N ASP A 282 -14.79 -9.33 16.69
CA ASP A 282 -16.14 -9.79 16.41
C ASP A 282 -16.36 -9.85 14.88
N PRO A 283 -16.05 -10.99 14.24
CA PRO A 283 -16.23 -11.15 12.80
C PRO A 283 -17.71 -11.25 12.38
N SER A 284 -18.63 -11.52 13.31
CA SER A 284 -20.05 -11.67 13.01
C SER A 284 -20.73 -10.31 12.85
N GLY A 285 -20.36 -9.33 13.69
CA GLY A 285 -20.90 -7.98 13.65
C GLY A 285 -20.09 -6.97 12.83
N CYS A 286 -18.77 -6.92 12.99
CA CYS A 286 -17.96 -5.79 12.50
C CYS A 286 -17.64 -5.84 10.99
N LYS A 287 -17.08 -6.97 10.52
CA LYS A 287 -16.72 -7.24 9.09
C LYS A 287 -15.86 -6.19 8.36
N CYS A 288 -15.34 -5.16 9.04
CA CYS A 288 -14.59 -4.07 8.40
C CYS A 288 -13.36 -4.57 7.60
N CYS A 289 -12.62 -5.53 8.14
CA CYS A 289 -11.45 -6.12 7.47
C CYS A 289 -11.80 -6.91 6.20
N ILE A 290 -13.01 -7.48 6.12
CA ILE A 290 -13.53 -8.20 4.95
C ILE A 290 -13.96 -7.18 3.90
N ASN A 291 -14.75 -6.19 4.30
CA ASN A 291 -15.31 -5.18 3.39
C ASN A 291 -14.24 -4.32 2.70
N ILE A 292 -13.16 -3.97 3.40
CA ILE A 292 -12.09 -3.13 2.85
C ILE A 292 -11.11 -3.92 1.96
N CYS A 293 -11.17 -5.25 1.96
CA CYS A 293 -10.15 -6.08 1.32
C CYS A 293 -10.26 -6.02 -0.21
N PRO A 294 -9.25 -5.53 -0.94
CA PRO A 294 -9.35 -5.41 -2.41
C PRO A 294 -9.31 -6.72 -3.16
N THR A 295 -8.95 -7.82 -2.50
CA THR A 295 -8.79 -9.14 -3.12
C THR A 295 -9.71 -10.19 -2.51
N ASN A 296 -10.63 -9.79 -1.63
CA ASN A 296 -11.52 -10.69 -0.88
C ASN A 296 -10.77 -11.83 -0.16
N ALA A 297 -9.53 -11.58 0.26
CA ALA A 297 -8.68 -12.58 0.89
C ALA A 297 -9.02 -12.84 2.36
N ILE A 298 -9.69 -11.91 3.05
CA ILE A 298 -10.01 -12.05 4.48
C ILE A 298 -11.33 -12.81 4.64
N TYR A 299 -11.34 -13.85 5.48
CA TYR A 299 -12.52 -14.66 5.75
C TYR A 299 -12.62 -15.05 7.23
N VAL A 300 -13.82 -15.44 7.65
CA VAL A 300 -14.06 -15.94 9.01
C VAL A 300 -13.51 -17.35 9.12
N SER A 301 -12.57 -17.55 10.05
CA SER A 301 -11.96 -18.86 10.26
C SER A 301 -12.97 -19.81 10.89
N LYS A 302 -13.00 -21.05 10.40
CA LYS A 302 -13.75 -22.16 11.01
C LYS A 302 -12.86 -23.04 11.90
N SER A 303 -11.59 -22.66 12.09
CA SER A 303 -10.66 -23.42 12.92
C SER A 303 -11.08 -23.37 14.40
N THR A 304 -10.74 -24.41 15.15
CA THR A 304 -10.90 -24.47 16.62
C THR A 304 -9.86 -23.63 17.38
N GLY A 305 -9.03 -22.87 16.66
CA GLY A 305 -8.00 -22.00 17.23
C GLY A 305 -8.55 -20.67 17.76
N PRO A 306 -7.68 -19.84 18.36
CA PRO A 306 -8.07 -18.50 18.82
C PRO A 306 -8.38 -17.55 17.66
N ASP A 307 -7.88 -17.84 16.46
CA ASP A 307 -8.00 -16.99 15.30
C ASP A 307 -9.42 -17.03 14.73
N LYS A 308 -10.19 -15.97 14.99
CA LYS A 308 -11.56 -15.81 14.48
C LYS A 308 -11.62 -15.40 13.01
N VAL A 309 -10.54 -14.80 12.49
CA VAL A 309 -10.42 -14.33 11.11
C VAL A 309 -9.08 -14.80 10.55
N SER A 310 -9.04 -15.14 9.27
CA SER A 310 -7.82 -15.53 8.57
C SER A 310 -7.75 -14.91 7.18
N ALA A 311 -6.53 -14.85 6.63
CA ALA A 311 -6.29 -14.38 5.27
C ALA A 311 -5.93 -15.56 4.38
N ALA A 312 -6.61 -15.69 3.25
CA ALA A 312 -6.26 -16.67 2.23
C ALA A 312 -4.92 -16.26 1.61
N GLY A 313 -3.89 -17.06 1.91
CA GLY A 313 -2.52 -16.81 1.48
C GLY A 313 -2.36 -16.75 -0.04
N GLU A 314 -3.28 -17.31 -0.82
CA GLU A 314 -3.27 -17.29 -2.29
C GLU A 314 -3.71 -15.97 -2.91
N ALA A 315 -4.47 -15.14 -2.19
CA ALA A 315 -5.02 -13.88 -2.69
C ALA A 315 -4.54 -12.63 -1.93
N CYS A 316 -3.91 -12.80 -0.76
CA CYS A 316 -3.46 -11.69 0.07
C CYS A 316 -2.19 -11.04 -0.50
N ILE A 317 -2.25 -9.73 -0.76
CA ILE A 317 -1.09 -8.92 -1.20
C ILE A 317 -0.36 -8.24 -0.04
N TYR A 318 -0.77 -8.50 1.21
CA TYR A 318 -0.20 -7.89 2.43
C TYR A 318 -0.15 -6.35 2.38
N CYS A 319 -1.17 -5.72 1.79
CA CYS A 319 -1.24 -4.26 1.65
C CYS A 319 -1.44 -3.55 3.00
N GLY A 320 -2.12 -4.17 3.97
CA GLY A 320 -2.37 -3.58 5.29
C GLY A 320 -3.74 -2.91 5.46
N ALA A 321 -4.59 -2.88 4.42
CA ALA A 321 -5.92 -2.27 4.51
C ALA A 321 -6.77 -2.85 5.65
N CYS A 322 -6.70 -4.16 5.87
CA CYS A 322 -7.44 -4.82 6.94
C CYS A 322 -6.94 -4.46 8.35
N GLU A 323 -5.66 -4.13 8.51
CA GLU A 323 -5.07 -3.65 9.77
C GLU A 323 -5.60 -2.25 10.09
N GLU A 324 -5.50 -1.31 9.13
CA GLU A 324 -5.95 0.07 9.31
C GLU A 324 -7.50 0.18 9.46
N ALA A 325 -8.25 -0.76 8.89
CA ALA A 325 -9.70 -0.82 9.04
C ALA A 325 -10.17 -1.47 10.35
N CYS A 326 -9.29 -2.08 11.14
CA CYS A 326 -9.69 -2.75 12.37
C CYS A 326 -9.86 -1.72 13.51
N PRO A 327 -11.06 -1.56 14.09
CA PRO A 327 -11.28 -0.61 15.19
C PRO A 327 -10.64 -1.05 16.52
N GLU A 328 -10.35 -2.34 16.67
CA GLU A 328 -9.85 -2.94 17.91
C GLU A 328 -8.39 -3.40 17.82
N ASP A 329 -7.70 -3.09 16.72
CA ASP A 329 -6.33 -3.53 16.43
C ASP A 329 -6.15 -5.05 16.64
N ALA A 330 -7.15 -5.82 16.22
CA ALA A 330 -7.21 -7.26 16.45
C ALA A 330 -6.29 -8.06 15.52
N LEU A 331 -5.94 -7.51 14.37
CA LEU A 331 -5.08 -8.15 13.36
C LEU A 331 -3.96 -7.23 12.90
N LYS A 332 -2.85 -7.82 12.45
CA LYS A 332 -1.66 -7.11 12.00
C LYS A 332 -1.06 -7.74 10.76
N VAL A 333 -0.57 -6.93 9.83
CA VAL A 333 0.09 -7.39 8.61
C VAL A 333 1.60 -7.29 8.77
N ARG A 334 2.28 -8.43 8.82
CA ARG A 334 3.74 -8.55 8.92
C ARG A 334 4.35 -8.79 7.56
N ARG A 335 5.15 -7.84 7.07
CA ARG A 335 5.84 -7.95 5.78
C ARG A 335 7.29 -8.38 6.00
N LYS A 336 7.69 -9.46 5.32
CA LYS A 336 9.05 -10.04 5.36
C LYS A 336 9.88 -9.55 4.17
N HIS A 337 9.25 -9.43 3.00
CA HIS A 337 9.93 -9.02 1.77
C HIS A 337 9.10 -7.99 0.97
N VAL A 338 9.80 -7.15 0.21
CA VAL A 338 9.22 -6.19 -0.74
C VAL A 338 9.98 -6.30 -2.05
N ARG A 339 9.25 -6.50 -3.14
CA ARG A 339 9.79 -6.56 -4.49
C ARG A 339 9.85 -5.16 -5.08
N ILE A 340 11.03 -4.77 -5.55
CA ILE A 340 11.28 -3.45 -6.13
C ILE A 340 11.78 -3.66 -7.55
N GLU A 341 11.05 -3.10 -8.50
CA GLU A 341 11.40 -3.07 -9.91
C GLU A 341 11.87 -1.67 -10.29
N GLY A 342 12.81 -1.58 -11.24
CA GLY A 342 13.41 -0.31 -11.64
C GLY A 342 14.56 0.08 -10.71
N GLY A 343 15.70 0.39 -11.32
CA GLY A 343 16.96 0.65 -10.63
C GLY A 343 18.00 1.24 -11.58
N GLY A 344 19.11 1.73 -11.04
CA GLY A 344 20.20 2.33 -11.83
C GLY A 344 20.29 3.85 -11.76
N SER A 345 19.34 4.51 -11.08
CA SER A 345 19.44 5.93 -10.78
C SER A 345 20.28 6.16 -9.49
N PRO A 346 20.98 7.30 -9.35
CA PRO A 346 21.63 7.67 -8.09
C PRO A 346 20.68 7.75 -6.88
N TRP A 347 19.37 7.85 -7.14
CA TRP A 347 18.31 8.02 -6.15
C TRP A 347 17.72 6.69 -5.66
N THR A 348 18.08 5.56 -6.29
CA THR A 348 17.52 4.22 -5.97
C THR A 348 17.73 3.85 -4.50
N VAL A 349 18.89 4.15 -3.92
CA VAL A 349 19.19 3.91 -2.49
C VAL A 349 18.24 4.67 -1.57
N GLY A 350 17.86 5.89 -1.95
CA GLY A 350 16.89 6.69 -1.20
C GLY A 350 15.51 6.04 -1.21
N PHE A 351 15.03 5.63 -2.38
CA PHE A 351 13.72 5.00 -2.56
C PHE A 351 13.63 3.69 -1.79
N GLU A 352 14.63 2.81 -1.93
CA GLU A 352 14.69 1.56 -1.20
C GLU A 352 14.61 1.77 0.32
N ARG A 353 15.24 2.83 0.84
CA ARG A 353 15.18 3.15 2.27
C ARG A 353 13.75 3.41 2.71
N PHE A 354 12.98 4.19 1.94
CA PHE A 354 11.58 4.47 2.25
C PHE A 354 10.69 3.24 2.09
N PHE A 355 10.91 2.42 1.06
CA PHE A 355 10.14 1.20 0.85
C PHE A 355 10.41 0.17 1.96
N LYS A 356 11.66 0.02 2.41
CA LYS A 356 12.01 -0.91 3.49
C LYS A 356 11.41 -0.54 4.84
N LYS A 357 10.92 0.70 5.05
CA LYS A 357 10.22 1.11 6.29
C LYS A 357 8.95 0.31 6.58
N VAL A 358 8.35 -0.31 5.56
CA VAL A 358 7.12 -1.10 5.72
C VAL A 358 7.37 -2.55 6.15
N LEU A 359 8.64 -2.98 6.17
CA LEU A 359 9.05 -4.32 6.58
C LEU A 359 9.10 -4.44 8.10
N GLU A 360 8.71 -5.61 8.60
CA GLU A 360 8.78 -5.90 10.03
C GLU A 360 10.24 -5.90 10.51
N GLY A 361 10.50 -5.26 11.65
CA GLY A 361 11.83 -5.21 12.24
C GLY A 361 12.82 -4.27 11.54
N TYR A 362 12.42 -3.55 10.49
CA TYR A 362 13.28 -2.57 9.83
C TYR A 362 13.73 -1.47 10.81
N ARG A 363 15.04 -1.24 10.87
CA ARG A 363 15.64 -0.13 11.61
C ARG A 363 16.38 0.74 10.62
N GLU A 364 16.03 2.03 10.59
CA GLU A 364 16.71 2.97 9.73
C GLU A 364 18.21 2.98 10.08
N PRO A 365 19.10 2.77 9.09
CA PRO A 365 20.53 2.82 9.34
C PRO A 365 20.85 4.18 9.94
N LYS A 366 21.52 4.20 11.10
CA LYS A 366 22.08 5.44 11.62
C LYS A 366 22.99 5.99 10.54
N GLY A 367 22.67 7.17 10.01
CA GLY A 367 23.49 7.78 8.97
C GLY A 367 24.94 7.79 9.43
N ALA A 368 25.88 7.51 8.52
CA ALA A 368 27.27 7.82 8.80
C ALA A 368 27.30 9.31 9.16
N LEU A 369 27.61 9.64 10.41
CA LEU A 369 28.02 10.99 10.75
C LEU A 369 29.29 11.21 9.93
N TYR A 370 29.14 11.76 8.73
CA TYR A 370 30.24 12.40 8.05
C TYR A 370 30.58 13.59 8.93
N ALA A 371 31.40 13.37 9.95
CA ALA A 371 32.11 14.45 10.59
C ALA A 371 32.91 15.09 9.46
N ARG A 372 32.36 16.15 8.84
CA ARG A 372 33.16 17.02 8.01
C ARG A 372 34.26 17.51 8.96
N ARG A 373 35.45 16.92 8.85
CA ARG A 373 36.64 17.55 9.42
C ARG A 373 36.87 18.78 8.57
N ILE A 374 36.21 19.86 8.97
CA ILE A 374 36.53 21.18 8.48
C ILE A 374 37.83 21.51 9.22
N GLU A 375 38.96 21.31 8.56
CA GLU A 375 40.21 21.93 8.98
C GLU A 375 40.07 23.42 8.68
N LEU A 376 39.46 24.14 9.62
CA LEU A 376 39.55 25.59 9.60
C LEU A 376 41.03 25.92 9.85
N PRO A 377 41.72 26.64 8.96
CA PRO A 377 42.99 27.22 9.33
C PRO A 377 42.72 28.10 10.54
N LEU A 378 43.19 27.66 11.71
CA LEU A 378 43.22 28.48 12.91
C LEU A 378 44.23 29.59 12.61
N GLU A 379 43.77 30.69 12.02
CA GLU A 379 44.50 31.94 12.13
C GLU A 379 44.71 32.16 13.62
N ARG A 380 45.98 32.12 14.05
CA ARG A 380 46.34 32.39 15.44
C ARG A 380 45.82 33.78 15.74
N TYR A 381 44.74 33.85 16.51
CA TYR A 381 44.29 35.10 17.11
C TYR A 381 45.44 35.61 17.98
N VAL A 382 46.13 36.65 17.50
CA VAL A 382 47.07 37.41 18.32
C VAL A 382 46.19 38.40 19.08
N PRO A 383 45.95 38.22 20.39
CA PRO A 383 45.20 39.20 21.15
C PRO A 383 45.89 40.56 20.98
N PRO A 384 45.12 41.64 20.76
CA PRO A 384 45.70 42.97 20.69
C PRO A 384 46.51 43.21 21.98
N PRO A 385 47.65 43.91 21.88
CA PRO A 385 48.48 44.18 23.04
C PRO A 385 47.60 44.80 24.14
N PRO A 386 47.77 44.39 25.41
CA PRO A 386 46.99 44.92 26.50
C PRO A 386 47.09 46.44 26.48
N ARG A 387 45.95 47.13 26.59
CA ARG A 387 45.95 48.58 26.68
C ARG A 387 46.86 48.98 27.85
N PRO A 388 47.74 49.97 27.68
CA PRO A 388 48.57 50.44 28.78
C PRO A 388 47.66 50.81 29.95
N MET A 389 47.95 50.29 31.14
CA MET A 389 47.21 50.71 32.33
C MET A 389 47.38 52.23 32.46
N PRO A 390 46.28 52.98 32.66
CA PRO A 390 46.40 54.40 32.92
C PRO A 390 47.28 54.60 34.16
N PRO A 391 48.14 55.63 34.18
CA PRO A 391 48.96 55.92 35.34
C PRO A 391 48.06 56.12 36.56
N THR A 392 48.50 55.61 37.70
CA THR A 392 47.81 55.78 38.97
C THR A 392 47.55 57.27 39.21
N PRO A 393 46.30 57.72 39.42
CA PRO A 393 45.99 59.12 39.63
C PRO A 393 46.74 59.71 40.84
N SER A 394 47.11 61.00 40.76
CA SER A 394 47.73 61.71 41.89
C SER A 394 46.81 61.63 43.12
N GLY A 395 47.33 61.13 44.24
CA GLY A 395 46.57 60.97 45.49
C GLY A 395 45.89 59.60 45.67
N PHE A 396 46.03 58.66 44.72
CA PHE A 396 45.46 57.32 44.87
C PHE A 396 45.98 56.57 46.11
N GLU A 397 47.26 56.74 46.46
CA GLU A 397 47.82 56.13 47.68
C GLU A 397 47.20 56.72 48.96
N GLU A 398 46.92 58.02 48.98
CA GLU A 398 46.25 58.69 50.09
C GLU A 398 44.81 58.17 50.25
N VAL A 399 44.08 58.03 49.14
CA VAL A 399 42.73 57.44 49.12
C VAL A 399 42.79 55.98 49.58
N LYS A 400 43.77 55.21 49.10
CA LYS A 400 43.94 53.79 49.48
C LYS A 400 44.27 53.65 50.97
N ARG A 401 45.06 54.57 51.54
CA ARG A 401 45.35 54.62 52.98
C ARG A 401 44.08 54.89 53.80
N ARG A 402 43.34 55.95 53.45
CA ARG A 402 42.07 56.31 54.12
C ARG A 402 41.01 55.22 53.98
N ALA A 403 40.89 54.61 52.80
CA ALA A 403 39.97 53.50 52.58
C ALA A 403 40.31 52.30 53.46
N ARG A 404 41.60 51.95 53.62
CA ARG A 404 42.00 50.88 54.55
C ARG A 404 41.69 51.20 56.00
N GLU A 405 41.85 52.45 56.43
CA GLU A 405 41.49 52.88 57.79
C GLU A 405 39.99 52.73 58.02
N VAL A 406 39.16 53.20 57.08
CA VAL A 406 37.71 53.03 57.12
C VAL A 406 37.31 51.54 57.15
N ILE A 407 37.91 50.71 56.29
CA ILE A 407 37.64 49.26 56.24
C ILE A 407 38.00 48.57 57.56
N LYS A 408 39.12 48.96 58.20
CA LYS A 408 39.49 48.42 59.53
C LYS A 408 38.47 48.79 60.60
N SER A 409 37.86 49.95 60.53
CA SER A 409 36.87 50.36 61.52
C SER A 409 35.50 49.67 61.33
N PHE A 410 35.23 49.15 60.12
CA PHE A 410 34.14 48.21 59.87
C PHE A 410 34.37 46.82 60.46
N THR A 411 35.39 46.60 61.30
CA THR A 411 35.49 45.36 62.09
C THR A 411 34.55 45.38 63.32
N SER A 412 34.14 46.57 63.79
CA SER A 412 33.18 46.72 64.90
C SER A 412 31.74 46.42 64.44
N PRO A 413 30.98 45.57 65.14
CA PRO A 413 29.56 45.34 64.84
C PRO A 413 28.73 46.62 64.90
N LYS A 414 29.06 47.53 65.81
CA LYS A 414 28.34 48.79 66.02
C LYS A 414 28.53 49.76 64.84
N ALA A 415 29.75 49.86 64.31
CA ALA A 415 30.05 50.65 63.11
C ALA A 415 29.34 50.10 61.85
N ARG A 416 29.23 48.76 61.71
CA ARG A 416 28.45 48.15 60.62
C ARG A 416 26.96 48.50 60.70
N ILE A 417 26.37 48.34 61.89
CA ILE A 417 24.95 48.63 62.13
C ILE A 417 24.64 50.11 61.87
N LEU A 418 25.52 51.03 62.29
CA LEU A 418 25.32 52.47 62.06
C LEU A 418 25.41 52.84 60.56
N PHE A 419 26.32 52.20 59.81
CA PHE A 419 26.42 52.39 58.36
C PHE A 419 25.22 51.84 57.61
N GLU A 420 24.76 50.63 57.94
CA GLU A 420 23.56 50.02 57.33
C GLU A 420 22.29 50.82 57.62
N ARG A 421 22.21 51.47 58.79
CA ARG A 421 21.11 52.37 59.16
C ARG A 421 21.19 53.75 58.53
N GLY A 422 22.27 54.08 57.80
CA GLY A 422 22.48 55.38 57.18
C GLY A 422 22.77 56.53 58.16
N ASP A 423 23.05 56.23 59.44
CA ASP A 423 23.31 57.23 60.49
C ASP A 423 24.79 57.66 60.45
N LEU A 424 25.15 58.36 59.37
CA LEU A 424 26.54 58.71 59.01
C LEU A 424 27.20 59.67 60.01
N GLU A 425 26.43 60.50 60.73
CA GLU A 425 26.96 61.41 61.74
C GLU A 425 27.48 60.66 62.97
N ARG A 426 26.71 59.69 63.47
CA ARG A 426 27.12 58.84 64.58
C ARG A 426 28.25 57.91 64.18
N LEU A 427 28.19 57.36 62.97
CA LEU A 427 29.27 56.57 62.41
C LEU A 427 30.57 57.38 62.38
N ARG A 428 30.55 58.63 61.87
CA ARG A 428 31.74 59.48 61.83
C ARG A 428 32.33 59.75 63.22
N LYS A 429 31.51 60.03 64.23
CA LYS A 429 31.96 60.21 65.62
C LYS A 429 32.58 58.94 66.21
N GLU A 430 32.08 57.76 65.82
CA GLU A 430 32.63 56.48 66.26
C GLU A 430 33.92 56.10 65.54
N LEU A 431 34.05 56.45 64.25
CA LEU A 431 35.22 56.19 63.41
C LEU A 431 36.39 57.14 63.71
N PHE A 432 36.11 58.41 64.06
CA PHE A 432 37.11 59.46 64.29
C PHE A 432 36.77 60.25 65.57
N PRO A 433 37.15 59.76 66.77
CA PRO A 433 36.80 60.39 68.05
C PRO A 433 37.50 61.73 68.35
N GLY A 434 37.99 62.45 67.34
CA GLY A 434 38.73 63.72 67.46
C GLY A 434 38.57 64.72 66.30
N GLY A 435 37.61 64.52 65.37
CA GLY A 435 37.30 65.47 64.28
C GLY A 435 36.63 64.86 63.05
#